data_AF-A1U8K3-F1
#
_entry.id   AF-A1U8K3-F1
#
_cell.length_a   1.000
_cell.length_b   1.000
_cell.length_c   1.000
_cell.angle_alpha   90.00
_cell.angle_beta   90.00
_cell.angle_gamma   90.00
#
_symmetry.space_group_name_H-M   'P 1'
#
loop_
_entity.id
_entity.type
_entity.pdbx_description
1 polymer ?
#
loop_
_entity_poly.entity_id
_entity_poly.type
_entity_poly.pdbx_seq_one_letter_code
_entity_poly.pdbx_strand_id
1 'polypeptide(L)'
;MAAVKSGKEIQDKYERLAREQLGLDSDWQLGTVATALPIGLEDRIDDLDANGELCDSERWQELTTHSAPLAWLPKGVIQVTMVSGSGSDRQQKVGFILTEDCRR
;
A
#
# COMPACT_ATOMS: atom_id res chain seq x y z
N MET A 1 1.78 -30.72 -0.86
CA MET A 1 1.47 -29.92 -2.07
C MET A 1 0.69 -28.69 -1.65
N ALA A 2 1.33 -27.52 -1.55
CA ALA A 2 0.63 -26.28 -1.28
C ALA A 2 -0.05 -25.83 -2.57
N ALA A 3 -1.38 -25.75 -2.56
CA ALA A 3 -2.14 -25.21 -3.69
C ALA A 3 -1.68 -23.76 -3.95
N VAL A 4 -1.12 -23.52 -5.13
CA VAL A 4 -0.83 -22.17 -5.61
C VAL A 4 -2.19 -21.52 -5.86
N LYS A 5 -2.70 -20.78 -4.87
CA LYS A 5 -3.90 -19.95 -5.04
C LYS A 5 -3.62 -18.99 -6.18
N SER A 6 -4.55 -18.88 -7.12
CA SER A 6 -4.40 -17.96 -8.25
C SER A 6 -4.28 -16.53 -7.71
N GLY A 7 -3.45 -15.67 -8.34
CA GLY A 7 -3.24 -14.29 -7.86
C GLY A 7 -4.54 -13.50 -7.65
N LYS A 8 -5.58 -13.82 -8.44
CA LYS A 8 -6.93 -13.28 -8.31
C LYS A 8 -7.63 -13.69 -7.01
N GLU A 9 -7.55 -14.95 -6.60
CA GLU A 9 -8.14 -15.43 -5.33
C GLU A 9 -7.50 -14.77 -4.11
N ILE A 10 -6.19 -14.44 -4.20
CA ILE A 10 -5.46 -13.72 -3.15
C ILE A 10 -5.91 -12.25 -3.10
N GLN A 11 -6.05 -11.61 -4.27
CA GLN A 11 -6.55 -10.24 -4.38
C GLN A 11 -7.97 -10.11 -3.83
N ASP A 12 -8.90 -10.99 -4.23
CA ASP A 12 -10.28 -11.01 -3.74
C ASP A 12 -10.33 -11.20 -2.21
N LYS A 13 -9.45 -12.04 -1.66
CA LYS A 13 -9.31 -12.23 -0.21
C LYS A 13 -8.87 -10.94 0.49
N TYR A 14 -7.84 -10.26 -0.01
CA TYR A 14 -7.33 -9.04 0.60
C TYR A 14 -8.31 -7.88 0.47
N GLU A 15 -8.99 -7.75 -0.66
CA GLU A 15 -10.04 -6.76 -0.85
C GLU A 15 -11.17 -6.95 0.16
N ARG A 16 -11.65 -8.19 0.35
CA ARG A 16 -12.67 -8.50 1.35
C ARG A 16 -12.21 -8.15 2.76
N LEU A 17 -10.99 -8.53 3.14
CA LEU A 17 -10.41 -8.22 4.45
C LEU A 17 -10.22 -6.70 4.65
N ALA A 18 -9.81 -5.99 3.61
CA ALA A 18 -9.68 -4.54 3.61
C ALA A 18 -11.02 -3.84 3.85
N ARG A 19 -12.07 -4.28 3.16
CA ARG A 19 -13.43 -3.75 3.39
C ARG A 19 -13.89 -3.98 4.82
N GLU A 20 -13.73 -5.20 5.33
CA GLU A 20 -14.15 -5.56 6.69
C GLU A 20 -13.39 -4.78 7.78
N GLN A 21 -12.05 -4.73 7.69
CA GLN A 21 -11.20 -4.12 8.72
C GLN A 21 -11.16 -2.58 8.65
N LEU A 22 -11.35 -1.99 7.46
CA LEU A 22 -11.34 -0.54 7.27
C LEU A 22 -12.74 0.08 7.27
N GLY A 23 -13.79 -0.73 7.47
CA GLY A 23 -15.19 -0.32 7.48
C GLY A 23 -15.64 0.32 6.16
N LEU A 24 -15.37 -0.36 5.04
CA LEU A 24 -15.65 0.14 3.69
C LEU A 24 -16.77 -0.63 3.02
N ASP A 25 -17.58 0.08 2.25
CA ASP A 25 -18.66 -0.48 1.44
C ASP A 25 -18.15 -1.26 0.23
N SER A 26 -19.08 -1.94 -0.47
CA SER A 26 -18.79 -2.76 -1.65
C SER A 26 -18.20 -1.99 -2.84
N ASP A 27 -18.42 -0.67 -2.90
CA ASP A 27 -17.92 0.19 -3.98
C ASP A 27 -16.41 0.44 -3.93
N TRP A 28 -15.75 0.07 -2.81
CA TRP A 28 -14.31 0.20 -2.65
C TRP A 28 -13.59 -1.03 -3.21
N GLN A 29 -12.58 -0.83 -4.05
CA GLN A 29 -11.77 -1.89 -4.67
C GLN A 29 -10.31 -1.82 -4.23
N LEU A 30 -9.63 -2.96 -4.24
CA LEU A 30 -8.21 -3.04 -3.90
C LEU A 30 -7.37 -2.47 -5.04
N GLY A 31 -6.65 -1.38 -4.77
CA GLY A 31 -5.71 -0.75 -5.70
C GLY A 31 -4.31 -1.35 -5.61
N THR A 32 -3.67 -1.27 -4.44
CA THR A 32 -2.31 -1.79 -4.23
C THR A 32 -2.16 -2.51 -2.90
N VAL A 33 -1.19 -3.44 -2.85
CA VAL A 33 -0.79 -4.18 -1.65
C VAL A 33 0.70 -4.04 -1.47
N ALA A 34 1.14 -3.67 -0.27
CA ALA A 34 2.54 -3.60 0.11
C ALA A 34 2.78 -4.44 1.37
N THR A 35 3.77 -5.33 1.31
CA THR A 35 4.21 -6.17 2.45
C THR A 35 5.42 -5.59 3.18
N ALA A 36 5.97 -4.51 2.65
CA ALA A 36 7.07 -3.79 3.23
C ALA A 36 6.95 -2.30 2.89
N LEU A 37 7.42 -1.45 3.79
CA LEU A 37 7.38 -0.01 3.65
C LEU A 37 8.78 0.58 3.63
N PRO A 38 9.06 1.57 2.77
CA PRO A 38 10.35 2.26 2.79
C PRO A 38 10.47 3.05 4.10
N ILE A 39 11.37 2.64 4.99
CA ILE A 39 11.73 3.41 6.19
C ILE A 39 12.56 4.63 5.75
N GLY A 40 12.30 5.79 6.35
CA GLY A 40 13.09 7.01 6.12
C GLY A 40 12.84 7.66 4.77
N LEU A 41 11.75 7.28 4.08
CA LEU A 41 11.30 8.01 2.90
C LEU A 41 10.76 9.40 3.29
N GLU A 42 10.19 9.53 4.50
CA GLU A 42 9.60 10.77 5.01
C GLU A 42 10.66 11.88 5.12
N ASP A 43 11.76 11.62 5.84
CA ASP A 43 12.89 12.56 5.95
C ASP A 43 13.48 12.91 4.57
N ARG A 44 13.50 11.94 3.66
CA ARG A 44 14.04 12.14 2.30
C ARG A 44 13.08 12.93 1.40
N ILE A 45 11.77 12.83 1.62
CA ILE A 45 10.77 13.67 0.96
C ILE A 45 10.95 15.11 1.42
N ASP A 46 11.11 15.35 2.73
CA ASP A 46 11.34 16.68 3.28
C ASP A 46 12.65 17.30 2.73
N ASP A 47 13.74 16.53 2.66
CA ASP A 47 15.01 16.99 2.09
C ASP A 47 14.89 17.31 0.58
N LEU A 48 14.15 16.50 -0.18
CA LEU A 48 13.95 16.72 -1.62
C LEU A 48 12.98 17.87 -1.93
N ASP A 49 11.98 18.08 -1.08
CA ASP A 49 11.05 19.21 -1.18
C ASP A 49 11.76 20.54 -0.86
N ALA A 50 12.63 20.53 0.16
CA ALA A 50 13.47 21.67 0.52
C ALA A 50 14.54 22.00 -0.55
N ASN A 51 14.85 21.06 -1.45
CA ASN A 51 15.81 21.27 -2.52
C ASN A 51 15.16 21.97 -3.73
N GLY A 52 15.25 23.30 -3.74
CA GLY A 52 14.71 24.16 -4.80
C GLY A 52 15.44 24.08 -6.15
N GLU A 53 16.57 23.37 -6.25
CA GLU A 53 17.32 23.23 -7.50
C GLU A 53 16.82 22.07 -8.38
N LEU A 54 16.10 21.11 -7.80
CA LEU A 54 15.55 19.96 -8.51
C LEU A 54 14.15 20.27 -9.04
N CYS A 55 13.88 19.92 -10.30
CA CYS A 55 12.52 19.95 -10.81
C CYS A 55 11.73 18.71 -10.32
N ASP A 56 10.40 18.79 -10.31
CA ASP A 56 9.53 17.74 -9.76
C ASP A 56 9.86 16.34 -10.31
N SER A 57 10.08 16.23 -11.62
CA SER A 57 10.42 14.96 -12.27
C SER A 57 11.70 14.32 -11.70
N GLU A 58 12.70 15.13 -11.36
CA GLU A 58 13.98 14.68 -10.79
C GLU A 58 13.82 14.26 -9.33
N ARG A 59 13.04 15.02 -8.55
CA ARG A 59 12.71 14.68 -7.15
C ARG A 59 12.06 13.32 -7.04
N TRP A 60 11.07 13.04 -7.89
CA TRP A 60 10.35 11.77 -7.88
C TRP A 60 11.19 10.59 -8.39
N GLN A 61 12.10 10.83 -9.34
CA GLN A 61 13.02 9.78 -9.81
C GLN A 61 14.03 9.39 -8.72
N GLU A 62 14.50 10.34 -7.91
CA GLU A 62 15.41 10.03 -6.80
C GLU A 62 14.73 9.23 -5.68
N LEU A 63 13.44 9.49 -5.43
CA LEU A 63 12.60 8.72 -4.51
C LEU A 63 12.36 7.27 -4.95
N THR A 64 12.44 6.97 -6.25
CA THR A 64 12.35 5.59 -6.76
C THR A 64 13.59 4.74 -6.50
N THR A 65 14.49 5.17 -5.60
CA THR A 65 15.73 4.44 -5.31
C THR A 65 15.45 3.04 -4.78
N HIS A 66 16.09 2.07 -5.42
CA HIS A 66 16.16 0.64 -5.09
C HIS A 66 16.68 0.30 -3.67
N SER A 67 16.80 1.25 -2.74
CA SER A 67 17.61 1.14 -1.52
C SER A 67 17.06 1.87 -0.29
N ALA A 68 15.77 2.22 -0.22
CA ALA A 68 15.19 2.53 1.08
C ALA A 68 15.16 1.24 1.92
N PRO A 69 15.65 1.22 3.18
CA PRO A 69 15.53 0.06 4.03
C PRO A 69 14.04 -0.27 4.18
N LEU A 70 13.63 -1.39 3.60
CA LEU A 70 12.26 -1.85 3.67
C LEU A 70 12.02 -2.38 5.09
N ALA A 71 11.17 -1.70 5.87
CA ALA A 71 10.54 -2.29 7.03
C ALA A 71 9.60 -3.37 6.52
N TRP A 72 9.99 -4.63 6.69
CA TRP A 72 9.06 -5.73 6.53
C TRP A 72 7.95 -5.58 7.55
N LEU A 73 6.71 -5.58 7.07
CA LEU A 73 5.58 -5.64 7.99
C LEU A 73 5.62 -6.98 8.73
N PRO A 74 5.15 -7.02 10.00
CA PRO A 74 5.04 -8.27 10.73
C PRO A 74 4.33 -9.32 9.88
N LYS A 75 4.75 -10.58 9.99
CA LYS A 75 4.10 -11.67 9.26
C LYS A 75 2.59 -11.63 9.52
N GLY A 76 1.82 -11.64 8.43
CA GLY A 76 0.37 -11.54 8.50
C GLY A 76 -0.17 -10.11 8.37
N VAL A 77 0.67 -9.07 8.39
CA VAL A 77 0.26 -7.66 8.21
C VAL A 77 0.66 -7.18 6.81
N ILE A 78 -0.25 -6.50 6.12
CA ILE A 78 0.02 -5.81 4.86
C ILE A 78 -0.57 -4.40 4.89
N GLN A 79 0.03 -3.47 4.15
CA GLN A 79 -0.61 -2.21 3.81
C GLN A 79 -1.39 -2.37 2.52
N VAL A 80 -2.62 -1.88 2.51
CA VAL A 80 -3.48 -1.85 1.33
C VAL A 80 -3.88 -0.42 1.01
N THR A 81 -3.99 -0.16 -0.28
CA THR A 81 -4.65 1.05 -0.80
C THR A 81 -5.97 0.63 -1.40
N MET A 82 -7.06 1.18 -0.88
CA MET A 82 -8.42 1.01 -1.39
C MET A 82 -8.81 2.24 -2.19
N VAL A 83 -9.52 2.04 -3.30
CA VAL A 83 -10.00 3.12 -4.17
C VAL A 83 -11.50 2.97 -4.41
N SER A 84 -12.21 4.08 -4.50
CA SER A 84 -13.63 4.11 -4.89
C SER A 84 -13.88 5.29 -5.82
N GLY A 85 -14.99 5.23 -6.56
CA GLY A 85 -15.36 6.26 -7.53
C GLY A 85 -14.44 6.31 -8.76
N SER A 86 -14.71 7.29 -9.63
CA SER A 86 -13.97 7.48 -10.88
C SER A 86 -13.88 8.96 -11.23
N GLY A 87 -12.82 9.37 -11.93
CA GLY A 87 -12.65 10.75 -12.37
C GLY A 87 -12.47 11.72 -11.19
N SER A 88 -13.27 12.78 -11.15
CA SER A 88 -13.27 13.83 -10.13
C SER A 88 -13.63 13.35 -8.72
N ASP A 89 -14.38 12.26 -8.63
CA ASP A 89 -14.91 11.73 -7.37
C ASP A 89 -14.11 10.53 -6.87
N ARG A 90 -12.90 10.33 -7.40
CA ARG A 90 -12.03 9.24 -6.98
C ARG A 90 -11.58 9.46 -5.54
N GLN A 91 -11.91 8.53 -4.66
CA GLN A 91 -11.44 8.50 -3.28
C GLN A 91 -10.38 7.42 -3.11
N GLN A 92 -9.42 7.68 -2.21
CA GLN A 92 -8.38 6.73 -1.86
C GLN A 92 -8.26 6.66 -0.34
N LYS A 93 -8.16 5.43 0.18
CA LYS A 93 -7.92 5.16 1.59
C LYS A 93 -6.78 4.17 1.74
N VAL A 94 -5.84 4.48 2.61
CA VAL A 94 -4.69 3.64 2.92
C VAL A 94 -4.86 3.08 4.33
N GLY A 95 -4.54 1.80 4.52
CA GLY A 95 -4.62 1.18 5.85
C GLY A 95 -3.84 -0.12 5.95
N PHE A 96 -3.55 -0.52 7.19
CA PHE A 96 -2.95 -1.80 7.49
C PHE A 96 -4.04 -2.82 7.77
N ILE A 97 -3.89 -4.02 7.21
CA ILE A 97 -4.79 -5.14 7.48
C ILE A 97 -4.06 -6.40 7.87
N LEU A 98 -4.75 -7.23 8.64
CA LEU A 98 -4.37 -8.58 8.99
C LEU A 98 -4.87 -9.55 7.91
N THR A 99 -3.96 -10.38 7.41
CA THR A 99 -4.18 -11.40 6.37
C THR A 99 -4.41 -12.80 6.93
N GLU A 100 -4.13 -12.98 8.22
CA GLU A 100 -4.36 -14.18 9.01
C GLU A 100 -5.35 -13.84 10.13
N ASP A 101 -6.30 -14.73 10.41
CA ASP A 101 -7.18 -14.62 11.57
C ASP A 101 -6.28 -14.78 12.80
N CYS A 102 -6.12 -13.73 13.63
CA CYS A 102 -5.38 -13.83 14.89
C CYS A 102 -6.14 -14.66 15.95
N ARG A 103 -6.76 -15.78 15.57
CA ARG A 103 -7.20 -16.81 16.51
C ARG A 103 -6.04 -17.75 16.75
N ARG A 104 -5.22 -17.40 17.75
CA ARG A 104 -4.43 -18.38 18.50
C ARG A 104 -5.35 -19.27 19.33
#